data_AF-A0A523RJT3-F1
#
_entry.id   AF-A0A523RJT3-F1
#
_cell.length_a   1.000
_cell.length_b   1.000
_cell.length_c   1.000
_cell.angle_alpha   90.00
_cell.angle_beta   90.00
_cell.angle_gamma   90.00
#
_symmetry.space_group_name_H-M   'P 1'
#
loop_
_entity.id
_entity.type
_entity.pdbx_description
1 polymer ?
#
loop_
_entity_poly.entity_id
_entity_poly.type
_entity_poly.pdbx_seq_one_letter_code
_entity_poly.pdbx_strand_id
1 'polypeptide(L)' 'MRDSGAGRVSDRGAEELAKILEEIGKILSKRAFELTEHAGRKTITDKDIKLAYDQWRP' A
#
# COMPACT_ATOMS: atom_id res chain seq x y z
N MET A 1 -0.33 -9.47 -12.81
CA MET A 1 -1.62 -10.08 -13.22
C MET A 1 -1.43 -11.24 -14.19
N ARG A 2 -0.63 -11.12 -15.26
CA ARG A 2 -0.28 -12.30 -16.08
C ARG A 2 0.69 -13.22 -15.34
N ASP A 3 1.63 -12.64 -14.61
CA ASP A 3 2.58 -13.38 -13.77
C ASP A 3 1.92 -14.09 -12.57
N SER A 4 0.67 -13.71 -12.23
CA SER A 4 -0.16 -14.44 -11.27
C SER A 4 -0.93 -15.61 -11.90
N GLY A 5 -0.61 -15.99 -13.14
CA GLY A 5 -1.20 -17.11 -13.87
C GLY A 5 -2.44 -16.77 -14.71
N ALA A 6 -2.84 -15.50 -14.81
CA ALA A 6 -4.00 -15.13 -15.62
C ALA A 6 -3.67 -15.20 -17.13
N GLY A 7 -4.36 -16.07 -17.88
CA GLY A 7 -4.15 -16.20 -19.32
C GLY A 7 -4.50 -14.93 -20.12
N ARG A 8 -5.53 -14.19 -19.70
CA ARG A 8 -5.91 -12.88 -20.25
C ARG A 8 -6.38 -11.96 -19.13
N VAL A 9 -6.15 -10.67 -19.29
CA VAL A 9 -6.61 -9.61 -18.38
C VAL A 9 -7.36 -8.59 -19.23
N SER A 10 -8.55 -8.17 -18.80
CA SER A 10 -9.30 -7.10 -19.46
C SER A 10 -8.77 -5.74 -19.05
N ASP A 11 -8.92 -4.73 -19.91
CA ASP A 11 -8.48 -3.36 -19.61
C ASP A 11 -9.15 -2.82 -18.33
N ARG A 12 -10.47 -3.03 -18.20
CA ARG A 12 -11.22 -2.69 -16.98
C ARG A 12 -10.70 -3.41 -15.73
N GLY A 13 -10.29 -4.68 -15.85
CA GLY A 13 -9.71 -5.42 -14.73
C GLY A 13 -8.35 -4.86 -14.30
N ALA A 14 -7.54 -4.41 -15.27
CA ALA A 14 -6.28 -3.75 -15.00
C ALA A 14 -6.47 -2.39 -14.31
N GLU A 15 -7.41 -1.58 -14.81
CA GLU A 15 -7.77 -0.29 -14.23
C GLU A 15 -8.27 -0.43 -12.79
N GLU A 16 -9.14 -1.41 -12.53
CA GLU A 16 -9.68 -1.59 -11.19
C GLU A 16 -8.62 -2.04 -10.19
N LEU A 17 -7.72 -2.96 -10.59
CA LEU A 17 -6.59 -3.33 -9.74
C LEU A 17 -5.70 -2.11 -9.44
N ALA A 18 -5.45 -1.25 -10.43
CA ALA A 18 -4.63 -0.05 -10.23
C ALA A 18 -5.26 0.88 -9.18
N LYS A 19 -6.58 1.11 -9.23
CA LYS A 19 -7.30 1.91 -8.22
C LYS A 19 -7.19 1.32 -6.82
N ILE A 20 -7.37 0.01 -6.69
CA ILE A 20 -7.26 -0.67 -5.39
C ILE A 20 -5.85 -0.55 -4.82
N LEU A 21 -4.82 -0.74 -5.65
CA LEU A 21 -3.43 -0.57 -5.22
C LEU A 21 -3.13 0.87 -4.78
N GLU A 22 -3.70 1.86 -5.48
CA GLU A 22 -3.58 3.28 -5.09
C GLU A 22 -4.26 3.54 -3.74
N GLU A 23 -5.45 2.99 -3.51
CA GLU A 23 -6.18 3.13 -2.25
C GLU A 23 -5.43 2.50 -1.08
N ILE A 24 -4.93 1.27 -1.25
CA ILE A 24 -4.08 0.60 -0.25
C ILE A 24 -2.82 1.43 0.01
N GLY A 25 -2.18 1.96 -1.05
CA GLY A 25 -1.02 2.84 -0.93
C GLY A 25 -1.31 4.09 -0.08
N LYS A 26 -2.48 4.71 -0.26
CA LYS A 26 -2.92 5.88 0.54
C LYS A 26 -3.13 5.51 2.01
N ILE A 27 -3.76 4.36 2.28
CA ILE A 27 -3.98 3.86 3.65
C ILE A 27 -2.64 3.64 4.36
N LEU A 28 -1.73 2.90 3.72
CA LEU A 28 -0.41 2.61 4.30
C LEU A 28 0.42 3.88 4.49
N SER A 29 0.38 4.81 3.54
CA SER A 29 1.11 6.09 3.63
C SER A 29 0.61 6.95 4.79
N LYS A 30 -0.72 7.05 4.96
CA LYS A 30 -1.32 7.77 6.09
C LYS A 30 -0.88 7.16 7.42
N ARG A 31 -0.93 5.83 7.54
CA ARG A 31 -0.55 5.15 8.78
C ARG A 31 0.94 5.30 9.08
N ALA A 32 1.80 5.19 8.07
CA ALA A 32 3.24 5.40 8.23
C ALA A 32 3.58 6.84 8.66
N PHE A 33 2.84 7.82 8.15
CA PHE A 33 2.96 9.21 8.60
C PHE A 33 2.60 9.36 10.08
N GLU A 34 1.47 8.80 10.54
CA GLU A 34 1.07 8.82 11.96
C GLU A 34 2.14 8.19 12.88
N LEU A 35 2.73 7.06 12.45
CA LEU A 35 3.82 6.40 13.18
C LEU A 35 5.08 7.26 13.24
N THR A 36 5.39 7.96 12.13
CA THR A 36 6.54 8.87 12.03
C THR A 36 6.36 10.06 12.98
N GLU A 37 5.17 10.67 13.00
CA GLU A 37 4.83 11.77 13.91
C GLU A 37 4.87 11.35 15.38
N HIS A 38 4.33 10.17 15.72
CA HIS A 38 4.37 9.64 17.08
C HIS A 38 5.80 9.41 17.58
N ALA A 39 6.71 9.05 16.67
CA ALA A 39 8.14 8.91 16.95
C ALA A 39 8.91 10.25 17.00
N GLY A 40 8.24 11.40 16.83
CA GLY A 40 8.86 12.72 16.81
C GLY A 40 9.75 12.99 15.58
N ARG A 41 9.64 12.17 14.54
CA ARG A 41 10.39 12.32 13.29
C ARG A 41 9.56 13.04 12.24
N LYS A 42 10.22 13.56 11.20
CA LYS A 42 9.57 14.18 10.02
C LYS A 42 9.74 13.40 8.72
N THR A 43 10.65 12.43 8.71
CA THR A 43 10.97 11.61 7.54
C THR A 43 10.40 10.22 7.75
N ILE A 44 9.47 9.83 6.88
CA ILE A 44 8.94 8.47 6.82
C ILE A 44 10.07 7.53 6.37
N THR A 45 10.29 6.46 7.13
CA THR A 45 11.31 5.44 6.82
C THR A 45 10.67 4.15 6.35
N ASP A 46 11.50 3.25 5.82
CA ASP A 46 11.12 1.87 5.50
C ASP A 46 10.49 1.14 6.71
N LYS A 47 10.98 1.41 7.93
CA LYS A 47 10.43 0.84 9.16
C LYS A 47 8.99 1.28 9.43
N ASP A 48 8.65 2.53 9.13
CA ASP A 48 7.30 3.07 9.32
C ASP A 48 6.32 2.44 8.33
N ILE A 49 6.74 2.29 7.08
CA ILE A 49 5.95 1.63 6.03
C ILE A 49 5.73 0.15 6.37
N LYS A 50 6.78 -0.54 6.82
CA LYS A 50 6.69 -1.95 7.22
C LYS A 50 5.74 -2.12 8.41
N LEU A 51 5.88 -1.30 9.45
CA LEU A 51 5.00 -1.36 10.62
C LEU A 51 3.55 -1.00 10.26
N ALA A 52 3.34 -0.03 9.38
CA ALA A 52 2.00 0.28 8.86
C ALA A 52 1.37 -0.93 8.14
N TYR A 53 2.14 -1.63 7.33
CA TYR A 53 1.70 -2.85 6.65
C TYR A 53 1.39 -3.99 7.64
N ASP A 54 2.28 -4.21 8.62
CA ASP A 54 2.10 -5.23 9.64
C ASP A 54 0.84 -4.98 10.51
N GLN A 55 0.46 -3.71 10.71
CA GLN A 55 -0.78 -3.34 11.41
C GLN A 55 -2.04 -3.39 10.53
N TRP A 56 -1.89 -3.28 9.21
CA TRP A 56 -3.01 -3.35 8.25
C TRP A 56 -3.40 -4.80 7.92
N ARG A 57 -2.42 -5.70 7.91
CA ARG A 57 -2.64 -7.12 7.65
C ARG A 57 -3.32 -7.79 8.86
N PRO A 58 -4.37 -8.61 8.67
CA PRO A 58 -4.98 -9.40 9.74
C PRO A 58 -4.07 -10.54 10.24
#